data_AF-A0A0F7XGG3-F1
#
_entry.id   AF-A0A0F7XGG3-F1
#
_cell.length_a   1.000
_cell.length_b   1.000
_cell.length_c   1.000
_cell.angle_alpha   90.00
_cell.angle_beta   90.00
_cell.angle_gamma   90.00
#
_symmetry.space_group_name_H-M   'P 1'
#
loop_
_entity.id
_entity.type
_entity.pdbx_description
1 polymer ?
#
loop_
_entity_poly.entity_id
_entity_poly.type
_entity_poly.pdbx_seq_one_letter_code
_entity_poly.pdbx_strand_id
1 'polypeptide(L)'
;MAEISTPSLPDSSIVSQKTPPVPDPDSSPDHIPTIPTQAPFKPQRKKETPSSIVNAIAFAILAFLSCLGGVFAICLGCSLEITVPLFILTAVFIAFTLLYFIHYLEKPKIPEPLPTPPPSPTLRAPTLTPEIPAPAPGIPLPPTLPKVDRTKLTCNPDIHYPSTYDPKACFSLLKQLFSLDPETRPEDRKYSNKLASILLRSKEKSGFRFHCFKGHFSHDKILNKKSGAVVISSHSSMDFSTTLGRAFAVTTCLQRSCWEKIKNNIPTPEKHLPIGSCVSGPWDVEEGAQLYTSHLIVINPPTLETLIKEKMRRAITLKDFSMKEAFTNLVLAYLQCFDICIEHNLESVQLEVFGLNNLSADQEEFTTWESCCHLALLESVRILLASKEEYALSNVSVNSISQVPLQTACRALFLN
;
A
#
# COMPACT_ATOMS: atom_id res chain seq x y z
N MET A 1 52.19 -18.28 34.25
CA MET A 1 51.54 -17.74 35.47
C MET A 1 51.57 -16.23 35.37
N ALA A 2 50.39 -15.60 35.44
CA ALA A 2 50.03 -14.18 35.34
C ALA A 2 48.64 -14.19 34.65
N GLU A 3 47.56 -14.37 35.40
CA GLU A 3 46.77 -13.34 36.07
C GLU A 3 45.82 -12.58 35.13
N ILE A 4 44.55 -12.63 35.49
CA ILE A 4 43.39 -12.06 34.79
C ILE A 4 43.01 -10.78 35.53
N SER A 5 42.76 -9.68 34.80
CA SER A 5 42.15 -8.47 35.37
C SER A 5 41.14 -7.85 34.40
N THR A 6 39.90 -7.74 34.87
CA THR A 6 38.75 -7.10 34.21
C THR A 6 38.76 -5.59 34.44
N PRO A 7 38.27 -4.76 33.49
CA PRO A 7 37.91 -3.37 33.77
C PRO A 7 36.38 -3.20 33.93
N SER A 8 35.99 -2.48 34.99
CA SER A 8 34.62 -2.07 35.30
C SER A 8 34.34 -0.60 34.95
N LEU A 9 33.05 -0.24 34.87
CA LEU A 9 32.54 1.10 34.55
C LEU A 9 32.84 2.15 35.65
N PRO A 10 32.91 3.44 35.29
CA PRO A 10 32.80 4.56 36.24
C PRO A 10 31.39 5.19 36.27
N ASP A 11 30.89 5.48 37.47
CA ASP A 11 29.73 6.35 37.71
C ASP A 11 30.05 7.83 37.50
N SER A 12 29.02 8.65 37.21
CA SER A 12 29.10 10.11 37.18
C SER A 12 28.00 10.77 38.02
N SER A 13 28.38 11.65 38.94
CA SER A 13 27.52 12.29 39.95
C SER A 13 27.00 13.69 39.58
N ILE A 14 26.07 14.21 40.38
CA ILE A 14 25.22 15.40 40.15
C ILE A 14 25.81 16.69 40.77
N VAL A 15 25.75 17.85 40.06
CA VAL A 15 25.66 19.26 40.56
C VAL A 15 25.73 20.27 39.36
N SER A 16 25.27 21.53 39.36
CA SER A 16 24.05 22.20 39.90
C SER A 16 23.97 23.69 39.42
N GLN A 17 22.77 24.32 39.50
CA GLN A 17 22.44 25.77 39.42
C GLN A 17 22.94 26.70 38.26
N LYS A 18 22.00 27.42 37.60
CA LYS A 18 21.80 28.90 37.74
C LYS A 18 20.75 29.53 36.78
N THR A 19 19.98 30.51 37.30
CA THR A 19 19.18 31.54 36.58
C THR A 19 19.92 32.89 36.62
N PRO A 20 19.67 33.92 35.76
CA PRO A 20 18.58 34.92 35.91
C PRO A 20 18.20 35.65 34.55
N PRO A 21 17.71 36.92 34.44
CA PRO A 21 16.84 37.81 35.25
C PRO A 21 15.60 38.40 34.48
N VAL A 22 14.86 39.33 35.12
CA VAL A 22 13.71 40.14 34.62
C VAL A 22 14.03 41.66 34.73
N PRO A 23 13.34 42.56 33.98
CA PRO A 23 12.96 43.88 34.54
C PRO A 23 11.52 44.37 34.22
N ASP A 24 10.94 45.11 35.17
CA ASP A 24 9.68 45.92 35.18
C ASP A 24 9.96 47.41 34.79
N PRO A 25 9.01 48.42 34.69
CA PRO A 25 7.75 48.59 35.46
C PRO A 25 6.53 49.33 34.80
N ASP A 26 5.52 49.64 35.65
CA ASP A 26 4.18 50.22 35.44
C ASP A 26 4.02 51.55 34.66
N SER A 27 2.87 51.69 33.98
CA SER A 27 1.92 52.83 34.17
C SER A 27 0.56 52.59 33.48
N SER A 28 -0.51 53.19 34.02
CA SER A 28 -1.92 53.10 33.60
C SER A 28 -2.58 54.50 33.75
N PRO A 29 -3.87 54.75 33.40
CA PRO A 29 -4.85 53.95 32.64
C PRO A 29 -5.57 54.74 31.51
N ASP A 30 -6.42 54.08 30.72
CA ASP A 30 -7.60 54.71 30.12
C ASP A 30 -8.75 53.70 30.00
N HIS A 31 -9.97 54.10 30.37
CA HIS A 31 -11.15 53.23 30.51
C HIS A 31 -12.19 53.45 29.39
N ILE A 32 -13.16 52.50 29.31
CA ILE A 32 -14.51 52.55 28.67
C ILE A 32 -14.63 51.72 27.36
N PRO A 33 -15.64 50.81 27.22
CA PRO A 33 -16.22 49.89 28.20
C PRO A 33 -16.32 48.43 27.67
N THR A 34 -16.71 47.49 28.54
CA THR A 34 -16.84 46.06 28.20
C THR A 34 -18.04 45.74 27.29
N ILE A 35 -17.81 45.08 26.16
CA ILE A 35 -18.82 44.29 25.41
C ILE A 35 -18.59 42.81 25.75
N PRO A 36 -19.62 42.02 26.12
CA PRO A 36 -19.46 40.62 26.50
C PRO A 36 -19.27 39.73 25.26
N THR A 37 -18.06 39.72 24.70
CA THR A 37 -17.69 38.76 23.65
C THR A 37 -17.64 37.37 24.26
N GLN A 38 -18.61 36.54 23.87
CA GLN A 38 -18.74 35.15 24.33
C GLN A 38 -17.41 34.40 24.13
N ALA A 39 -16.91 33.78 25.20
CA ALA A 39 -15.79 32.87 25.10
C ALA A 39 -16.14 31.72 24.13
N PRO A 40 -15.22 31.27 23.26
CA PRO A 40 -15.50 30.16 22.37
C PRO A 40 -15.83 28.92 23.20
N PHE A 41 -17.02 28.36 22.97
CA PHE A 41 -17.54 27.17 23.65
C PHE A 41 -16.57 26.00 23.42
N LYS A 42 -15.69 25.73 24.40
CA LYS A 42 -14.94 24.48 24.42
C LYS A 42 -15.95 23.35 24.63
N PRO A 43 -16.05 22.35 23.74
CA PRO A 43 -16.85 21.18 24.03
C PRO A 43 -16.29 20.53 25.29
N GLN A 44 -17.10 20.45 26.34
CA GLN A 44 -16.77 19.68 27.53
C GLN A 44 -16.70 18.20 27.15
N ARG A 45 -15.52 17.72 26.75
CA ARG A 45 -15.18 16.32 26.98
C ARG A 45 -15.35 16.09 28.48
N LYS A 46 -16.22 15.16 28.87
CA LYS A 46 -16.18 14.57 30.22
C LYS A 46 -14.71 14.24 30.48
N LYS A 47 -14.13 14.78 31.56
CA LYS A 47 -12.85 14.28 32.05
C LYS A 47 -13.09 12.85 32.52
N GLU A 48 -12.74 11.90 31.66
CA GLU A 48 -12.67 10.50 32.04
C GLU A 48 -11.77 10.37 33.26
N THR A 49 -12.25 9.70 34.29
CA THR A 49 -11.37 9.29 35.39
C THR A 49 -10.42 8.22 34.82
N PRO A 50 -9.09 8.39 34.90
CA PRO A 50 -8.14 7.45 34.29
C PRO A 50 -8.31 6.01 34.81
N SER A 51 -8.92 5.85 35.99
CA SER A 51 -9.38 4.57 36.53
C SER A 51 -10.22 3.73 35.56
N SER A 52 -11.11 4.34 34.75
CA SER A 52 -12.10 3.59 33.97
C SER A 52 -11.46 2.84 32.79
N ILE A 53 -10.56 3.47 32.04
CA ILE A 53 -9.79 2.83 30.96
C ILE A 53 -8.85 1.77 31.53
N VAL A 54 -8.19 2.06 32.66
CA VAL A 54 -7.28 1.12 33.33
C VAL A 54 -8.02 -0.16 33.75
N ASN A 55 -9.24 -0.04 34.28
CA ASN A 55 -10.06 -1.20 34.64
C ASN A 55 -10.44 -2.05 33.40
N ALA A 56 -10.81 -1.41 32.27
CA ALA A 56 -11.14 -2.14 31.04
C ALA A 56 -9.93 -2.92 30.49
N ILE A 57 -8.74 -2.31 30.51
CA ILE A 57 -7.48 -2.98 30.12
C ILE A 57 -7.16 -4.13 31.09
N ALA A 58 -7.35 -3.92 32.40
CA ALA A 58 -7.13 -4.97 33.40
C ALA A 58 -8.06 -6.18 33.21
N PHE A 59 -9.35 -5.97 32.90
CA PHE A 59 -10.27 -7.06 32.58
C PHE A 59 -9.89 -7.81 31.30
N ALA A 60 -9.44 -7.10 30.25
CA ALA A 60 -8.95 -7.75 29.03
C ALA A 60 -7.72 -8.65 29.30
N ILE A 61 -6.77 -8.18 30.13
CA ILE A 61 -5.59 -8.98 30.54
C ILE A 61 -6.02 -10.19 31.38
N LEU A 62 -6.94 -10.02 32.33
CA LEU A 62 -7.47 -11.10 33.16
C LEU A 62 -8.23 -12.15 32.35
N ALA A 63 -8.99 -11.75 31.31
CA ALA A 63 -9.61 -12.68 30.36
C ALA A 63 -8.56 -13.52 29.62
N PHE A 64 -7.51 -12.89 29.11
CA PHE A 64 -6.44 -13.56 28.38
C PHE A 64 -5.68 -14.57 29.26
N LEU A 65 -5.32 -14.17 30.49
CA LEU A 65 -4.66 -15.05 31.46
C LEU A 65 -5.55 -16.21 31.90
N SER A 66 -6.84 -15.99 32.11
CA SER A 66 -7.81 -17.04 32.46
C SER A 66 -7.98 -18.06 31.33
N CYS A 67 -8.02 -17.58 30.08
CA CYS A 67 -8.12 -18.42 28.89
C CYS A 67 -6.86 -19.29 28.71
N LEU A 68 -5.68 -18.68 28.81
CA LEU A 68 -4.40 -19.41 28.81
C LEU A 68 -4.34 -20.45 29.92
N GLY A 69 -4.75 -20.09 31.15
CA GLY A 69 -4.83 -21.02 32.28
C GLY A 69 -5.74 -22.21 31.99
N GLY A 70 -6.91 -21.99 31.38
CA GLY A 70 -7.83 -23.05 30.97
C GLY A 70 -7.24 -23.98 29.90
N VAL A 71 -6.55 -23.42 28.90
CA VAL A 71 -5.84 -24.22 27.87
C VAL A 71 -4.71 -25.03 28.48
N PHE A 72 -3.88 -24.45 29.35
CA PHE A 72 -2.81 -25.18 30.04
C PHE A 72 -3.36 -26.27 30.97
N ALA A 73 -4.49 -26.03 31.66
CA ALA A 73 -5.14 -27.05 32.48
C ALA A 73 -5.60 -28.26 31.65
N ILE A 74 -6.14 -28.03 30.44
CA ILE A 74 -6.48 -29.12 29.49
C ILE A 74 -5.21 -29.86 29.04
N CYS A 75 -4.17 -29.13 28.62
CA CYS A 75 -2.92 -29.74 28.14
C CYS A 75 -2.18 -30.55 29.22
N LEU A 76 -2.37 -30.21 30.50
CA LEU A 76 -1.80 -30.92 31.65
C LEU A 76 -2.73 -32.02 32.20
N GLY A 77 -3.90 -32.26 31.59
CA GLY A 77 -4.84 -33.31 32.00
C GLY A 77 -5.56 -33.04 33.33
N CYS A 78 -5.70 -31.78 33.74
CA CYS A 78 -6.41 -31.40 34.97
C CYS A 78 -7.92 -31.70 34.88
N SER A 79 -8.55 -31.92 36.04
CA SER A 79 -10.00 -32.16 36.14
C SER A 79 -10.83 -31.03 35.51
N LEU A 80 -12.01 -31.40 34.99
CA LEU A 80 -13.02 -30.45 34.51
C LEU A 80 -13.44 -29.45 35.61
N GLU A 81 -13.35 -29.85 36.88
CA GLU A 81 -13.63 -28.99 38.04
C GLU A 81 -12.71 -27.76 38.15
N ILE A 82 -11.50 -27.84 37.58
CA ILE A 82 -10.54 -26.71 37.51
C ILE A 82 -10.68 -25.99 36.17
N THR A 83 -10.84 -26.74 35.10
CA THR A 83 -10.89 -26.23 33.72
C THR A 83 -12.15 -25.40 33.45
N VAL A 84 -13.33 -25.86 33.87
CA VAL A 84 -14.61 -25.20 33.59
C VAL A 84 -14.71 -23.81 34.27
N PRO A 85 -14.35 -23.62 35.55
CA PRO A 85 -14.32 -22.28 36.16
C PRO A 85 -13.41 -21.28 35.44
N LEU A 86 -12.27 -21.70 34.88
CA LEU A 86 -11.36 -20.80 34.15
C LEU A 86 -11.98 -20.26 32.86
N PHE A 87 -12.73 -21.10 32.12
CA PHE A 87 -13.47 -20.65 30.94
C PHE A 87 -14.70 -19.80 31.29
N ILE A 88 -15.40 -20.10 32.39
CA ILE A 88 -16.47 -19.23 32.90
C ILE A 88 -15.91 -17.85 33.27
N LEU A 89 -14.80 -17.80 34.00
CA LEU A 89 -14.14 -16.56 34.40
C LEU A 89 -13.66 -15.74 33.19
N THR A 90 -13.14 -16.42 32.16
CA THR A 90 -12.79 -15.82 30.87
C THR A 90 -14.01 -15.14 30.22
N ALA A 91 -15.15 -15.84 30.14
CA ALA A 91 -16.38 -15.28 29.56
C ALA A 91 -16.90 -14.07 30.35
N VAL A 92 -16.81 -14.11 31.68
CA VAL A 92 -17.18 -13.00 32.57
C VAL A 92 -16.32 -11.75 32.32
N PHE A 93 -14.99 -11.89 32.23
CA PHE A 93 -14.10 -10.76 31.95
C PHE A 93 -14.27 -10.19 30.53
N ILE A 94 -14.56 -11.05 29.54
CA ILE A 94 -14.92 -10.60 28.18
C ILE A 94 -16.24 -9.81 28.23
N ALA A 95 -17.26 -10.28 28.96
CA ALA A 95 -18.52 -9.57 29.10
C ALA A 95 -18.35 -8.18 29.74
N PHE A 96 -17.56 -8.05 30.81
CA PHE A 96 -17.24 -6.73 31.39
C PHE A 96 -16.50 -5.81 30.43
N THR A 97 -15.56 -6.35 29.65
CA THR A 97 -14.82 -5.60 28.63
C THR A 97 -15.75 -5.11 27.51
N LEU A 98 -16.66 -5.96 27.04
CA LEU A 98 -17.65 -5.60 26.02
C LEU A 98 -18.69 -4.58 26.53
N LEU A 99 -19.17 -4.71 27.77
CA LEU A 99 -20.06 -3.73 28.39
C LEU A 99 -19.40 -2.35 28.49
N TYR A 100 -18.10 -2.30 28.80
CA TYR A 100 -17.34 -1.05 28.77
C TYR A 100 -17.32 -0.44 27.37
N PHE A 101 -17.00 -1.22 26.32
CA PHE A 101 -16.99 -0.72 24.95
C PHE A 101 -18.37 -0.30 24.44
N ILE A 102 -19.44 -1.02 24.79
CA ILE A 102 -20.82 -0.64 24.44
C ILE A 102 -21.17 0.71 25.08
N HIS A 103 -20.89 0.90 26.38
CA HIS A 103 -21.14 2.16 27.07
C HIS A 103 -20.26 3.32 26.57
N TYR A 104 -19.06 3.02 26.05
CA TYR A 104 -18.14 3.99 25.47
C TYR A 104 -18.52 4.40 24.03
N LEU A 105 -19.10 3.48 23.24
CA LEU A 105 -19.56 3.73 21.88
C LEU A 105 -20.94 4.40 21.80
N GLU A 106 -21.68 4.44 22.91
CA GLU A 106 -22.92 5.20 23.06
C GLU A 106 -22.64 6.72 23.07
N LYS A 107 -22.42 7.28 21.88
CA LYS A 107 -22.18 8.72 21.69
C LYS A 107 -23.33 9.56 22.28
N PRO A 108 -23.04 10.74 22.86
CA PRO A 108 -24.08 11.65 23.30
C PRO A 108 -24.96 12.05 22.11
N LYS A 109 -26.28 12.04 22.32
CA LYS A 109 -27.26 12.50 21.33
C LYS A 109 -26.90 13.92 20.88
N ILE A 110 -26.71 14.10 19.58
CA ILE A 110 -26.58 15.42 18.95
C ILE A 110 -27.94 16.13 19.13
N PRO A 111 -27.99 17.36 19.63
CA PRO A 111 -29.23 18.13 19.69
C PRO A 111 -29.79 18.33 18.28
N GLU A 112 -31.09 18.10 18.13
CA GLU A 112 -31.83 18.32 16.89
C GLU A 112 -31.71 19.80 16.45
N PRO A 113 -31.29 20.10 15.21
CA PRO A 113 -31.28 21.47 14.73
C PRO A 113 -32.73 21.98 14.54
N LEU A 114 -33.00 23.22 14.97
CA LEU A 114 -34.33 23.83 14.83
C LEU A 114 -34.81 23.85 13.37
N PRO A 115 -36.14 23.79 13.13
CA PRO A 115 -36.68 23.84 11.77
C PRO A 115 -36.33 25.16 11.07
N THR A 116 -35.63 25.08 9.94
CA THR A 116 -35.46 26.24 9.05
C THR A 116 -36.81 26.63 8.43
N PRO A 117 -37.13 27.94 8.33
CA PRO A 117 -38.37 28.41 7.72
C PRO A 117 -38.43 28.09 6.22
N PRO A 118 -39.63 27.95 5.64
CA PRO A 118 -39.79 27.53 4.24
C PRO A 118 -39.28 28.60 3.25
N PRO A 119 -38.71 28.19 2.10
CA PRO A 119 -38.22 29.12 1.10
C PRO A 119 -39.38 29.89 0.43
N SER A 120 -39.24 31.21 0.32
CA SER A 120 -40.16 32.03 -0.47
C SER A 120 -40.05 31.71 -1.96
N PRO A 121 -41.15 31.78 -2.74
CA PRO A 121 -41.15 31.33 -4.13
C PRO A 121 -40.38 32.30 -5.04
N THR A 122 -39.26 31.84 -5.60
CA THR A 122 -38.57 32.56 -6.67
C THR A 122 -39.34 32.38 -7.99
N LEU A 123 -39.83 33.47 -8.57
CA LEU A 123 -40.45 33.47 -9.89
C LEU A 123 -39.47 32.91 -10.94
N ARG A 124 -39.84 31.82 -11.61
CA ARG A 124 -39.19 31.39 -12.84
C ARG A 124 -39.61 32.31 -13.98
N ALA A 125 -38.67 33.04 -14.55
CA ALA A 125 -38.85 33.62 -15.88
C ALA A 125 -38.93 32.49 -16.93
N PRO A 126 -39.78 32.60 -17.97
CA PRO A 126 -39.86 31.58 -19.01
C PRO A 126 -38.65 31.66 -19.94
N THR A 127 -37.82 30.62 -19.94
CA THR A 127 -36.75 30.45 -20.94
C THR A 127 -37.38 30.00 -22.25
N LEU A 128 -37.35 30.85 -23.27
CA LEU A 128 -37.70 30.49 -24.64
C LEU A 128 -36.65 29.51 -25.18
N THR A 129 -37.05 28.28 -25.47
CA THR A 129 -36.23 27.28 -26.16
C THR A 129 -36.57 27.31 -27.64
N PRO A 130 -35.63 27.63 -28.56
CA PRO A 130 -35.84 27.43 -29.98
C PRO A 130 -35.84 25.93 -30.29
N GLU A 131 -36.89 25.43 -30.96
CA GLU A 131 -36.88 24.07 -31.50
C GLU A 131 -35.81 23.93 -32.58
N ILE A 132 -34.88 22.99 -32.39
CA ILE A 132 -34.04 22.47 -33.46
C ILE A 132 -34.74 21.23 -34.00
N PRO A 133 -35.12 21.16 -35.30
CA PRO A 133 -35.82 20.01 -35.84
C PRO A 133 -34.92 18.77 -35.86
N ALA A 134 -35.52 17.62 -35.53
CA ALA A 134 -34.79 16.35 -35.44
C ALA A 134 -34.26 15.88 -36.82
N PRO A 135 -33.05 15.32 -36.90
CA PRO A 135 -32.55 14.72 -38.13
C PRO A 135 -33.25 13.37 -38.41
N ALA A 136 -33.47 13.09 -39.70
CA ALA A 136 -34.14 11.90 -40.20
C ALA A 136 -33.41 10.58 -39.84
N PRO A 137 -34.11 9.43 -39.75
CA PRO A 137 -33.50 8.16 -39.37
C PRO A 137 -32.50 7.68 -40.42
N GLY A 138 -31.21 7.74 -40.06
CA GLY A 138 -30.12 7.18 -40.83
C GLY A 138 -30.06 5.66 -40.77
N ILE A 139 -29.63 5.05 -41.87
CA ILE A 139 -29.46 3.60 -42.07
C ILE A 139 -28.56 3.01 -40.96
N PRO A 140 -28.91 1.85 -40.36
CA PRO A 140 -28.04 1.22 -39.37
C PRO A 140 -26.75 0.72 -40.04
N LEU A 141 -25.61 1.32 -39.68
CA LEU A 141 -24.30 0.72 -40.00
C LEU A 141 -24.15 -0.61 -39.23
N PRO A 142 -23.53 -1.63 -39.85
CA PRO A 142 -23.22 -2.87 -39.14
C PRO A 142 -22.26 -2.59 -37.97
N PRO A 143 -22.31 -3.39 -36.89
CA PRO A 143 -21.43 -3.20 -35.74
C PRO A 143 -19.97 -3.39 -36.18
N THR A 144 -19.22 -2.30 -36.23
CA THR A 144 -17.78 -2.33 -36.47
C THR A 144 -17.13 -3.06 -35.29
N LEU A 145 -16.57 -4.24 -35.56
CA LEU A 145 -15.72 -4.96 -34.61
C LEU A 145 -14.70 -3.98 -34.00
N PRO A 146 -14.52 -3.96 -32.66
CA PRO A 146 -13.59 -3.03 -32.03
C PRO A 146 -12.21 -3.24 -32.64
N LYS A 147 -11.62 -2.16 -33.17
CA LYS A 147 -10.23 -2.17 -33.64
C LYS A 147 -9.35 -2.57 -32.46
N VAL A 148 -8.71 -3.73 -32.56
CA VAL A 148 -7.62 -4.11 -31.64
C VAL A 148 -6.51 -3.09 -31.83
N ASP A 149 -6.20 -2.34 -30.77
CA ASP A 149 -5.20 -1.29 -30.79
C ASP A 149 -3.81 -1.94 -30.77
N ARG A 150 -3.19 -2.04 -31.95
CA ARG A 150 -1.98 -2.86 -32.20
C ARG A 150 -0.70 -2.31 -31.57
N THR A 151 -0.79 -1.19 -30.86
CA THR A 151 0.29 -0.46 -30.18
C THR A 151 0.49 -0.89 -28.71
N LYS A 152 -0.50 -1.57 -28.10
CA LYS A 152 -0.38 -2.01 -26.70
C LYS A 152 0.62 -3.16 -26.56
N LEU A 153 1.53 -3.08 -25.59
CA LEU A 153 2.52 -4.12 -25.26
C LEU A 153 1.85 -5.45 -24.88
N THR A 154 0.62 -5.37 -24.35
CA THR A 154 -0.24 -6.54 -24.06
C THR A 154 -0.82 -7.24 -25.30
N CYS A 155 -0.74 -6.65 -26.49
CA CYS A 155 -1.26 -7.23 -27.73
C CYS A 155 -0.26 -8.22 -28.36
N ASN A 156 -0.39 -9.51 -28.03
CA ASN A 156 0.49 -10.60 -28.47
C ASN A 156 1.98 -10.38 -28.12
N PRO A 157 2.33 -10.20 -26.83
CA PRO A 157 3.72 -10.06 -26.42
C PRO A 157 4.56 -11.29 -26.77
N ASP A 158 5.76 -11.05 -27.25
CA ASP A 158 6.80 -12.06 -27.47
C ASP A 158 7.41 -12.47 -26.13
N ILE A 159 6.72 -13.33 -25.37
CA ILE A 159 7.15 -13.78 -24.04
C ILE A 159 8.16 -14.94 -24.15
N HIS A 160 9.38 -14.69 -23.68
CA HIS A 160 10.40 -15.70 -23.48
C HIS A 160 10.20 -16.44 -22.16
N TYR A 161 10.06 -17.76 -22.24
CA TYR A 161 9.90 -18.61 -21.06
C TYR A 161 11.27 -19.07 -20.53
N PRO A 162 11.57 -18.88 -19.24
CA PRO A 162 12.84 -19.32 -18.67
C PRO A 162 12.90 -20.86 -18.61
N SER A 163 14.09 -21.42 -18.81
CA SER A 163 14.33 -22.87 -18.70
C SER A 163 14.35 -23.36 -17.25
N THR A 164 14.73 -22.50 -16.30
CA THR A 164 14.65 -22.74 -14.85
C THR A 164 14.13 -21.50 -14.13
N TYR A 165 13.38 -21.72 -13.05
CA TYR A 165 12.82 -20.67 -12.19
C TYR A 165 13.68 -20.55 -10.92
N ASP A 166 14.91 -20.05 -11.08
CA ASP A 166 15.89 -19.99 -9.98
C ASP A 166 16.65 -18.64 -9.92
N PRO A 167 17.37 -18.33 -8.83
CA PRO A 167 18.08 -17.06 -8.68
C PRO A 167 19.21 -16.82 -9.70
N LYS A 168 19.77 -17.85 -10.33
CA LYS A 168 20.77 -17.72 -11.40
C LYS A 168 20.12 -17.29 -12.70
N ALA A 169 18.91 -17.77 -13.00
CA ALA A 169 18.11 -17.27 -14.13
C ALA A 169 17.80 -15.78 -13.94
N CYS A 170 17.35 -15.36 -12.74
CA CYS A 170 17.15 -13.95 -12.40
C CYS A 170 18.41 -13.11 -12.64
N PHE A 171 19.57 -13.56 -12.14
CA PHE A 171 20.85 -12.90 -12.35
C PHE A 171 21.24 -12.81 -13.83
N SER A 172 21.07 -13.90 -14.59
CA SER A 172 21.46 -13.96 -16.00
C SER A 172 20.66 -12.98 -16.85
N LEU A 173 19.34 -12.94 -16.69
CA LEU A 173 18.46 -11.99 -17.38
C LEU A 173 18.75 -10.54 -16.94
N LEU A 174 18.90 -10.29 -15.64
CA LEU A 174 19.27 -8.97 -15.12
C LEU A 174 20.61 -8.48 -15.70
N LYS A 175 21.62 -9.37 -15.77
CA LYS A 175 22.93 -9.10 -16.37
C LYS A 175 22.86 -8.89 -17.88
N GLN A 176 21.94 -9.56 -18.58
CA GLN A 176 21.72 -9.35 -20.01
C GLN A 176 21.19 -7.94 -20.27
N LEU A 177 20.11 -7.54 -19.59
CA LEU A 177 19.38 -6.30 -19.85
C LEU A 177 20.12 -5.05 -19.34
N PHE A 178 20.84 -5.16 -18.22
CA PHE A 178 21.32 -4.00 -17.48
C PHE A 178 22.84 -3.98 -17.22
N SER A 179 23.34 -2.78 -16.98
CA SER A 179 24.61 -2.52 -16.29
C SER A 179 24.34 -1.77 -14.99
N LEU A 180 25.24 -1.87 -14.02
CA LEU A 180 25.19 -1.01 -12.84
C LEU A 180 25.30 0.46 -13.23
N ASP A 181 24.44 1.33 -12.68
CA ASP A 181 24.54 2.78 -12.86
C ASP A 181 25.64 3.35 -11.93
N PRO A 182 26.57 4.19 -12.42
CA PRO A 182 27.61 4.84 -11.61
C PRO A 182 27.10 5.66 -10.42
N GLU A 183 25.85 6.12 -10.44
CA GLU A 183 25.21 6.81 -9.30
C GLU A 183 24.95 5.86 -8.11
N THR A 184 25.02 4.55 -8.30
CA THR A 184 24.85 3.56 -7.22
C THR A 184 26.03 3.60 -6.25
N ARG A 185 25.76 3.98 -5.00
CA ARG A 185 26.79 4.24 -3.99
C ARG A 185 27.64 2.98 -3.73
N PRO A 186 28.98 3.06 -3.80
CA PRO A 186 29.85 1.92 -3.50
C PRO A 186 29.71 1.39 -2.07
N GLU A 187 29.30 2.24 -1.12
CA GLU A 187 29.10 1.88 0.29
C GLU A 187 27.99 0.84 0.50
N ASP A 188 26.94 0.87 -0.33
CA ASP A 188 25.83 -0.09 -0.28
C ASP A 188 26.31 -1.53 -0.57
N ARG A 189 27.47 -1.69 -1.23
CA ARG A 189 28.12 -2.99 -1.47
C ARG A 189 28.76 -3.60 -0.22
N LYS A 190 29.21 -2.76 0.74
CA LYS A 190 30.09 -3.18 1.83
C LYS A 190 29.35 -3.86 2.99
N TYR A 191 28.06 -3.59 3.15
CA TYR A 191 27.22 -4.15 4.21
C TYR A 191 25.93 -4.71 3.61
N SER A 192 25.93 -6.02 3.36
CA SER A 192 24.83 -6.73 2.69
C SER A 192 23.46 -6.46 3.32
N ASN A 193 23.40 -6.37 4.65
CA ASN A 193 22.21 -6.08 5.45
C ASN A 193 21.75 -4.60 5.42
N LYS A 194 22.60 -3.67 4.96
CA LYS A 194 22.29 -2.23 4.81
C LYS A 194 21.94 -1.82 3.38
N LEU A 195 22.19 -2.69 2.40
CA LEU A 195 21.83 -2.48 0.99
C LEU A 195 20.35 -2.08 0.86
N ALA A 196 20.12 -0.80 0.55
CA ALA A 196 18.78 -0.20 0.53
C ALA A 196 18.33 0.27 -0.87
N SER A 197 19.26 0.48 -1.80
CA SER A 197 18.98 1.00 -3.14
C SER A 197 20.01 0.48 -4.14
N ILE A 198 19.57 0.12 -5.34
CA ILE A 198 20.43 -0.33 -6.44
C ILE A 198 19.89 0.28 -7.73
N LEU A 199 20.69 1.09 -8.41
CA LEU A 199 20.30 1.70 -9.68
C LEU A 199 21.03 1.01 -10.84
N LEU A 200 20.26 0.62 -11.84
CA LEU A 200 20.73 -0.04 -13.04
C LEU A 200 20.34 0.79 -14.26
N ARG A 201 21.23 0.86 -15.25
CA ARG A 201 20.97 1.50 -16.55
C ARG A 201 20.80 0.43 -17.62
N SER A 202 19.83 0.61 -18.52
CA SER A 202 19.62 -0.31 -19.65
C SER A 202 20.85 -0.32 -20.55
N LYS A 203 21.13 -1.48 -21.13
CA LYS A 203 22.14 -1.64 -22.20
C LYS A 203 21.59 -1.33 -23.59
N GLU A 204 20.27 -1.44 -23.77
CA GLU A 204 19.61 -1.36 -25.07
C GLU A 204 18.93 0.01 -25.30
N LYS A 205 18.30 0.59 -24.27
CA LYS A 205 17.57 1.87 -24.35
C LYS A 205 18.27 2.95 -23.52
N SER A 206 18.99 3.85 -24.19
CA SER A 206 19.71 4.95 -23.54
C SER A 206 18.77 5.80 -22.67
N GLY A 207 19.25 6.26 -21.52
CA GLY A 207 18.45 7.01 -20.55
C GLY A 207 17.47 6.17 -19.71
N PHE A 208 17.19 4.91 -20.06
CA PHE A 208 16.31 4.06 -19.26
C PHE A 208 17.02 3.54 -18.00
N ARG A 209 16.35 3.67 -16.86
CA ARG A 209 16.81 3.24 -15.54
C ARG A 209 15.85 2.24 -14.89
N PHE A 210 16.42 1.21 -14.28
CA PHE A 210 15.72 0.24 -13.45
C PHE A 210 16.26 0.30 -12.02
N HIS A 211 15.38 0.39 -11.04
CA HIS A 211 15.76 0.68 -9.64
C HIS A 211 15.15 -0.33 -8.70
N CYS A 212 15.97 -0.95 -7.85
CA CYS A 212 15.51 -1.82 -6.77
C CYS A 212 15.73 -1.12 -5.44
N PHE A 213 14.67 -0.91 -4.66
CA PHE A 213 14.71 -0.11 -3.44
C PHE A 213 13.95 -0.75 -2.27
N LYS A 214 14.58 -0.75 -1.09
CA LYS A 214 14.01 -1.15 0.19
C LYS A 214 13.58 0.08 1.00
N GLY A 215 12.29 0.20 1.28
CA GLY A 215 11.77 1.23 2.19
C GLY A 215 10.32 1.63 1.90
N HIS A 216 9.92 2.80 2.40
CA HIS A 216 8.60 3.38 2.15
C HIS A 216 8.51 3.98 0.74
N PHE A 217 7.37 3.82 0.06
CA PHE A 217 7.21 4.21 -1.36
C PHE A 217 7.62 5.66 -1.65
N SER A 218 7.32 6.59 -0.73
CA SER A 218 7.60 8.03 -0.85
C SER A 218 9.08 8.41 -0.74
N HIS A 219 9.96 7.51 -0.27
CA HIS A 219 11.40 7.77 -0.20
C HIS A 219 12.14 7.45 -1.50
N ASP A 220 11.42 6.95 -2.51
CA ASP A 220 11.97 6.72 -3.84
C ASP A 220 12.22 8.03 -4.60
N LYS A 221 13.50 8.35 -4.75
CA LYS A 221 13.98 9.58 -5.39
C LYS A 221 13.72 9.62 -6.90
N ILE A 222 13.41 8.49 -7.52
CA ILE A 222 13.19 8.39 -8.97
C ILE A 222 11.72 8.58 -9.31
N LEU A 223 10.83 8.14 -8.42
CA LEU A 223 9.39 8.27 -8.55
C LEU A 223 8.89 9.70 -8.34
N ASN A 224 9.45 10.44 -7.37
CA ASN A 224 8.92 11.72 -6.85
C ASN A 224 8.95 12.88 -7.88
N LYS A 225 8.07 12.79 -8.89
CA LYS A 225 7.94 13.67 -10.06
C LYS A 225 6.46 13.87 -10.43
N LYS A 226 6.17 14.96 -11.15
CA LYS A 226 4.84 15.26 -11.71
C LYS A 226 4.42 14.35 -12.89
N SER A 227 5.29 13.44 -13.31
CA SER A 227 5.11 12.48 -14.40
C SER A 227 5.29 11.03 -13.91
N GLY A 228 5.06 10.77 -12.62
CA GLY A 228 5.15 9.44 -12.02
C GLY A 228 3.81 8.71 -11.89
N ALA A 229 3.87 7.38 -11.76
CA ALA A 229 2.79 6.51 -11.28
C ALA A 229 3.26 5.59 -10.14
N VAL A 230 2.40 5.41 -9.12
CA VAL A 230 2.52 4.31 -8.15
C VAL A 230 1.56 3.20 -8.54
N VAL A 231 2.05 1.96 -8.62
CA VAL A 231 1.20 0.77 -8.71
C VAL A 231 0.98 0.17 -7.32
N ILE A 232 -0.25 -0.27 -7.04
CA ILE A 232 -0.61 -1.04 -5.84
C ILE A 232 -1.53 -2.21 -6.18
N SER A 233 -1.28 -3.35 -5.55
CA SER A 233 -2.22 -4.47 -5.57
C SER A 233 -3.43 -4.20 -4.69
N SER A 234 -4.62 -4.55 -5.18
CA SER A 234 -5.87 -4.59 -4.42
C SER A 234 -6.65 -5.85 -4.77
N HIS A 235 -7.77 -6.05 -4.11
CA HIS A 235 -8.72 -7.14 -4.35
C HIS A 235 -9.90 -6.64 -5.19
N SER A 236 -10.70 -7.55 -5.74
CA SER A 236 -11.77 -7.25 -6.70
C SER A 236 -12.69 -6.08 -6.30
N SER A 237 -13.17 -6.03 -5.05
CA SER A 237 -14.09 -4.97 -4.64
C SER A 237 -13.46 -3.59 -4.42
N MET A 238 -12.12 -3.48 -4.47
CA MET A 238 -11.38 -2.24 -4.19
C MET A 238 -11.94 -1.49 -2.97
N ASP A 239 -12.15 -2.19 -1.87
CA ASP A 239 -12.55 -1.55 -0.61
C ASP A 239 -11.34 -0.86 0.01
N PHE A 240 -11.47 0.45 0.25
CA PHE A 240 -10.44 1.29 0.86
C PHE A 240 -10.08 0.80 2.28
N SER A 241 -11.06 0.27 3.02
CA SER A 241 -10.93 -0.12 4.43
C SER A 241 -10.18 -1.44 4.66
N THR A 242 -10.03 -2.27 3.64
CA THR A 242 -9.36 -3.58 3.69
C THR A 242 -7.99 -3.55 3.00
N THR A 243 -7.46 -2.35 2.70
CA THR A 243 -6.10 -2.19 2.17
C THR A 243 -5.04 -2.57 3.22
N LEU A 244 -4.00 -3.28 2.78
CA LEU A 244 -2.92 -3.80 3.65
C LEU A 244 -1.54 -3.54 3.04
N GLY A 245 -0.49 -3.61 3.87
CA GLY A 245 0.90 -3.52 3.43
C GLY A 245 1.19 -2.24 2.64
N ARG A 246 1.74 -2.38 1.43
CA ARG A 246 2.03 -1.26 0.52
C ARG A 246 0.77 -0.50 0.12
N ALA A 247 -0.33 -1.20 -0.18
CA ALA A 247 -1.58 -0.55 -0.57
C ALA A 247 -2.09 0.36 0.56
N PHE A 248 -2.02 -0.10 1.81
CA PHE A 248 -2.34 0.72 2.98
C PHE A 248 -1.41 1.94 3.12
N ALA A 249 -0.10 1.75 3.01
CA ALA A 249 0.85 2.87 3.08
C ALA A 249 0.52 3.95 2.04
N VAL A 250 0.24 3.56 0.80
CA VAL A 250 -0.16 4.46 -0.29
C VAL A 250 -1.51 5.12 -0.01
N THR A 251 -2.53 4.37 0.42
CA THR A 251 -3.86 4.93 0.70
C THR A 251 -3.89 5.87 1.90
N THR A 252 -2.99 5.74 2.89
CA THR A 252 -2.87 6.73 3.98
C THR A 252 -2.41 8.12 3.51
N CYS A 253 -1.77 8.20 2.34
CA CYS A 253 -1.39 9.47 1.71
C CYS A 253 -2.39 9.93 0.63
N LEU A 254 -3.44 9.15 0.36
CA LEU A 254 -4.41 9.36 -0.71
C LEU A 254 -5.75 9.83 -0.11
N GLN A 255 -6.36 10.87 -0.68
CA GLN A 255 -7.73 11.18 -0.32
C GLN A 255 -8.67 10.05 -0.75
N ARG A 256 -9.63 9.70 0.12
CA ARG A 256 -10.68 8.72 -0.22
C ARG A 256 -11.46 9.12 -1.47
N SER A 257 -11.72 10.41 -1.69
CA SER A 257 -12.33 10.94 -2.92
C SER A 257 -11.58 10.51 -4.19
N CYS A 258 -10.25 10.54 -4.17
CA CYS A 258 -9.40 10.12 -5.29
C CYS A 258 -9.51 8.60 -5.53
N TRP A 259 -9.51 7.78 -4.46
CA TRP A 259 -9.78 6.35 -4.57
C TRP A 259 -11.14 6.04 -5.21
N GLU A 260 -12.22 6.67 -4.73
CA GLU A 260 -13.56 6.43 -5.27
C GLU A 260 -13.69 6.93 -6.72
N LYS A 261 -13.02 8.03 -7.11
CA LYS A 261 -12.91 8.46 -8.53
C LYS A 261 -12.28 7.38 -9.39
N ILE A 262 -11.13 6.83 -8.98
CA ILE A 262 -10.42 5.77 -9.71
C ILE A 262 -11.29 4.50 -9.78
N LYS A 263 -11.90 4.09 -8.67
CA LYS A 263 -12.84 2.95 -8.64
C LYS A 263 -14.04 3.16 -9.57
N ASN A 264 -14.53 4.39 -9.72
CA ASN A 264 -15.62 4.70 -10.64
C ASN A 264 -15.25 4.55 -12.12
N ASN A 265 -13.95 4.57 -12.48
CA ASN A 265 -13.48 4.28 -13.84
C ASN A 265 -13.61 2.79 -14.22
N ILE A 266 -13.87 1.89 -13.26
CA ILE A 266 -14.13 0.47 -13.57
C ILE A 266 -15.41 0.37 -14.43
N PRO A 267 -15.37 -0.25 -15.62
CA PRO A 267 -16.51 -0.25 -16.55
C PRO A 267 -17.65 -1.18 -16.13
N THR A 268 -17.46 -2.05 -15.13
CA THR A 268 -18.50 -2.95 -14.62
C THR A 268 -19.51 -2.22 -13.74
N PRO A 269 -20.82 -2.55 -13.81
CA PRO A 269 -21.83 -1.96 -12.93
C PRO A 269 -21.55 -2.18 -11.43
N GLU A 270 -20.99 -3.33 -11.08
CA GLU A 270 -20.62 -3.70 -9.71
C GLU A 270 -19.41 -2.94 -9.15
N LYS A 271 -18.66 -2.22 -10.01
CA LYS A 271 -17.36 -1.59 -9.67
C LYS A 271 -16.38 -2.59 -9.04
N HIS A 272 -16.41 -3.81 -9.55
CA HIS A 272 -15.50 -4.90 -9.25
C HIS A 272 -14.40 -4.96 -10.33
N LEU A 273 -13.14 -4.88 -9.90
CA LEU A 273 -11.95 -4.95 -10.74
C LEU A 273 -11.61 -6.42 -11.04
N PRO A 274 -11.71 -6.90 -12.30
CA PRO A 274 -11.45 -8.30 -12.62
C PRO A 274 -10.01 -8.71 -12.31
N ILE A 275 -9.79 -9.99 -12.07
CA ILE A 275 -8.45 -10.56 -11.86
C ILE A 275 -7.59 -10.33 -13.10
N GLY A 276 -6.33 -9.95 -12.89
CA GLY A 276 -5.40 -9.59 -13.96
C GLY A 276 -5.74 -8.29 -14.67
N SER A 277 -6.62 -7.44 -14.12
CA SER A 277 -6.97 -6.12 -14.69
C SER A 277 -6.47 -4.97 -13.83
N CYS A 278 -6.17 -3.85 -14.50
CA CYS A 278 -5.83 -2.57 -13.88
C CYS A 278 -6.95 -1.53 -14.02
N VAL A 279 -6.98 -0.57 -13.10
CA VAL A 279 -7.69 0.72 -13.25
C VAL A 279 -6.78 1.85 -12.78
N SER A 280 -6.83 3.00 -13.42
CA SER A 280 -5.96 4.13 -13.16
C SER A 280 -6.71 5.46 -13.03
N GLY A 281 -6.00 6.46 -12.52
CA GLY A 281 -6.39 7.85 -12.60
C GLY A 281 -5.38 8.79 -11.95
N PRO A 282 -5.62 10.10 -12.01
CA PRO A 282 -4.77 11.10 -11.39
C PRO A 282 -4.80 10.96 -9.86
N TRP A 283 -3.65 11.19 -9.22
CA TRP A 283 -3.54 11.36 -7.77
C TRP A 283 -3.77 12.84 -7.45
N ASP A 284 -5.02 13.19 -7.10
CA ASP A 284 -5.35 14.52 -6.60
C ASP A 284 -4.79 14.70 -5.18
N VAL A 285 -4.15 15.84 -4.90
CA VAL A 285 -3.67 16.22 -3.57
C VAL A 285 -4.28 17.53 -3.12
N GLU A 286 -4.45 17.65 -1.80
CA GLU A 286 -4.89 18.86 -1.12
C GLU A 286 -3.86 20.00 -1.25
N GLU A 287 -4.32 21.24 -1.19
CA GLU A 287 -3.43 22.41 -1.27
C GLU A 287 -2.46 22.44 -0.07
N GLY A 288 -1.16 22.42 -0.35
CA GLY A 288 -0.11 22.31 0.67
C GLY A 288 0.32 20.88 1.02
N ALA A 289 -0.33 19.83 0.49
CA ALA A 289 0.11 18.45 0.67
C ALA A 289 1.30 18.10 -0.26
N GLN A 290 2.15 17.16 0.16
CA GLN A 290 3.28 16.68 -0.65
C GLN A 290 2.79 15.77 -1.79
N LEU A 291 2.96 16.22 -3.04
CA LEU A 291 2.76 15.40 -4.23
C LEU A 291 3.92 14.39 -4.38
N TYR A 292 3.63 13.11 -4.21
CA TYR A 292 4.59 12.02 -4.44
C TYR A 292 4.63 11.52 -5.89
N THR A 293 3.50 11.58 -6.58
CA THR A 293 3.28 11.00 -7.92
C THR A 293 2.07 11.69 -8.53
N SER A 294 1.95 11.77 -9.86
CA SER A 294 0.76 12.35 -10.50
C SER A 294 -0.34 11.33 -10.76
N HIS A 295 -0.02 10.04 -10.79
CA HIS A 295 -0.98 8.97 -11.05
C HIS A 295 -0.91 7.84 -10.02
N LEU A 296 -2.05 7.17 -9.86
CA LEU A 296 -2.20 5.91 -9.15
C LEU A 296 -2.76 4.86 -10.12
N ILE A 297 -2.15 3.67 -10.11
CA ILE A 297 -2.62 2.49 -10.84
C ILE A 297 -2.95 1.42 -9.80
N VAL A 298 -4.19 0.96 -9.79
CA VAL A 298 -4.64 -0.13 -8.93
C VAL A 298 -4.80 -1.37 -9.80
N ILE A 299 -4.15 -2.46 -9.42
CA ILE A 299 -4.25 -3.75 -10.09
C ILE A 299 -4.88 -4.78 -9.16
N ASN A 300 -5.71 -5.68 -9.69
CA ASN A 300 -6.09 -6.92 -9.01
C ASN A 300 -5.22 -8.04 -9.59
N PRO A 301 -4.02 -8.30 -9.05
CA PRO A 301 -3.04 -9.17 -9.71
C PRO A 301 -3.53 -10.62 -9.77
N PRO A 302 -3.10 -11.41 -10.77
CA PRO A 302 -3.38 -12.84 -10.80
C PRO A 302 -2.73 -13.53 -9.59
N THR A 303 -3.46 -14.48 -8.98
CA THR A 303 -2.96 -15.29 -7.86
C THR A 303 -2.96 -16.77 -8.23
N LEU A 304 -2.14 -17.56 -7.55
CA LEU A 304 -2.11 -19.02 -7.76
C LEU A 304 -3.48 -19.68 -7.60
N GLU A 305 -4.30 -19.22 -6.64
CA GLU A 305 -5.67 -19.69 -6.43
C GLU A 305 -6.55 -19.59 -7.68
N THR A 306 -6.33 -18.56 -8.52
CA THR A 306 -7.14 -18.33 -9.73
C THR A 306 -6.79 -19.28 -10.88
N LEU A 307 -5.67 -19.99 -10.78
CA LEU A 307 -5.24 -21.03 -11.74
C LEU A 307 -5.69 -22.43 -11.32
N ILE A 308 -6.15 -22.60 -10.09
CA ILE A 308 -6.50 -23.89 -9.51
C ILE A 308 -8.01 -24.10 -9.66
N LYS A 309 -8.40 -25.12 -10.43
CA LYS A 309 -9.81 -25.39 -10.77
C LYS A 309 -10.66 -25.85 -9.57
N GLU A 310 -10.03 -26.44 -8.56
CA GLU A 310 -10.71 -27.02 -7.40
C GLU A 310 -10.32 -26.30 -6.10
N LYS A 311 -11.30 -26.01 -5.24
CA LYS A 311 -11.04 -25.42 -3.92
C LYS A 311 -10.29 -26.41 -3.03
N MET A 312 -8.98 -26.24 -2.92
CA MET A 312 -8.15 -27.07 -2.06
C MET A 312 -8.27 -26.70 -0.57
N ARG A 313 -8.15 -27.71 0.28
CA ARG A 313 -8.09 -27.59 1.76
C ARG A 313 -6.69 -27.84 2.32
N ARG A 314 -5.66 -27.70 1.48
CA ARG A 314 -4.25 -27.88 1.81
C ARG A 314 -3.42 -26.73 1.22
N ALA A 315 -2.16 -26.63 1.61
CA ALA A 315 -1.21 -25.73 0.98
C ALA A 315 -1.11 -25.98 -0.54
N ILE A 316 -0.94 -24.89 -1.29
CA ILE A 316 -0.69 -24.89 -2.73
C ILE A 316 0.75 -25.31 -2.96
N THR A 317 0.97 -26.14 -3.98
CA THR A 317 2.27 -26.62 -4.44
C THR A 317 2.43 -26.32 -5.93
N LEU A 318 3.65 -26.37 -6.47
CA LEU A 318 3.88 -26.12 -7.91
C LEU A 318 3.29 -27.19 -8.85
N LYS A 319 2.70 -28.26 -8.30
CA LYS A 319 1.99 -29.30 -9.05
C LYS A 319 0.53 -28.95 -9.32
N ASP A 320 0.00 -27.94 -8.65
CA ASP A 320 -1.44 -27.64 -8.64
C ASP A 320 -1.87 -26.67 -9.73
N PHE A 321 -0.91 -26.02 -10.40
CA PHE A 321 -1.13 -25.01 -11.43
C PHE A 321 -0.03 -25.09 -12.50
N SER A 322 -0.29 -24.48 -13.66
CA SER A 322 0.72 -24.34 -14.71
C SER A 322 1.68 -23.19 -14.38
N MET A 323 2.93 -23.51 -14.03
CA MET A 323 3.99 -22.50 -13.84
C MET A 323 4.14 -21.58 -15.06
N LYS A 324 3.97 -22.12 -16.27
CA LYS A 324 4.03 -21.35 -17.52
C LYS A 324 2.89 -20.32 -17.63
N GLU A 325 1.69 -20.71 -17.21
CA GLU A 325 0.50 -19.85 -17.23
C GLU A 325 0.56 -18.79 -16.14
N ALA A 326 1.01 -19.16 -14.93
CA ALA A 326 1.29 -18.22 -13.85
C ALA A 326 2.31 -17.15 -14.26
N PHE A 327 3.40 -17.57 -14.90
CA PHE A 327 4.42 -16.68 -15.45
C PHE A 327 3.83 -15.72 -16.50
N THR A 328 3.11 -16.23 -17.50
CA THR A 328 2.45 -15.40 -18.53
C THR A 328 1.49 -14.39 -17.92
N ASN A 329 0.66 -14.79 -16.97
CA ASN A 329 -0.32 -13.89 -16.34
C ASN A 329 0.37 -12.78 -15.53
N LEU A 330 1.49 -13.09 -14.85
CA LEU A 330 2.30 -12.09 -14.16
C LEU A 330 3.00 -11.13 -15.15
N VAL A 331 3.54 -11.62 -16.27
CA VAL A 331 4.11 -10.77 -17.33
C VAL A 331 3.05 -9.81 -17.87
N LEU A 332 1.87 -10.33 -18.25
CA LEU A 332 0.75 -9.53 -18.78
C LEU A 332 0.27 -8.46 -17.77
N ALA A 333 0.23 -8.78 -16.48
CA ALA A 333 -0.11 -7.84 -15.41
C ALA A 333 0.85 -6.62 -15.38
N TYR A 334 2.16 -6.84 -15.51
CA TYR A 334 3.12 -5.74 -15.61
C TYR A 334 3.01 -4.97 -16.93
N LEU A 335 2.79 -5.67 -18.06
CA LEU A 335 2.63 -5.01 -19.36
C LEU A 335 1.40 -4.08 -19.37
N GLN A 336 0.29 -4.43 -18.71
CA GLN A 336 -0.85 -3.52 -18.52
C GLN A 336 -0.47 -2.25 -17.75
N CYS A 337 0.35 -2.37 -16.70
CA CYS A 337 0.83 -1.20 -15.96
C CYS A 337 1.70 -0.29 -16.84
N PHE A 338 2.54 -0.87 -17.72
CA PHE A 338 3.34 -0.11 -18.68
C PHE A 338 2.49 0.52 -19.79
N ASP A 339 1.50 -0.19 -20.33
CA ASP A 339 0.54 0.35 -21.31
C ASP A 339 -0.17 1.59 -20.76
N ILE A 340 -0.63 1.56 -19.49
CA ILE A 340 -1.23 2.71 -18.81
C ILE A 340 -0.25 3.87 -18.65
N CYS A 341 1.03 3.59 -18.33
CA CYS A 341 2.06 4.62 -18.23
C CYS A 341 2.36 5.27 -19.59
N ILE A 342 2.33 4.50 -20.68
CA ILE A 342 2.50 5.02 -22.05
C ILE A 342 1.28 5.86 -22.45
N GLU A 343 0.06 5.35 -22.21
CA GLU A 343 -1.22 6.02 -22.53
C GLU A 343 -1.34 7.39 -21.83
N HIS A 344 -0.86 7.52 -20.59
CA HIS A 344 -0.83 8.78 -19.84
C HIS A 344 0.50 9.56 -19.94
N ASN A 345 1.41 9.17 -20.83
CA ASN A 345 2.71 9.81 -21.06
C ASN A 345 3.55 10.06 -19.77
N LEU A 346 3.65 9.02 -18.94
CA LEU A 346 4.38 9.04 -17.66
C LEU A 346 5.85 8.67 -17.85
N GLU A 347 6.74 9.36 -17.14
CA GLU A 347 8.19 9.14 -17.18
C GLU A 347 8.67 8.03 -16.22
N SER A 348 7.95 7.82 -15.13
CA SER A 348 8.37 6.91 -14.06
C SER A 348 7.20 6.09 -13.52
N VAL A 349 7.47 4.83 -13.17
CA VAL A 349 6.53 3.96 -12.48
C VAL A 349 7.23 3.25 -11.33
N GLN A 350 6.56 3.15 -10.18
CA GLN A 350 7.01 2.29 -9.08
C GLN A 350 6.08 1.08 -8.94
N LEU A 351 6.67 -0.10 -9.03
CA LEU A 351 6.04 -1.42 -8.94
C LEU A 351 6.33 -2.08 -7.59
N GLU A 352 5.55 -3.12 -7.28
CA GLU A 352 5.93 -4.18 -6.32
C GLU A 352 6.10 -5.50 -7.08
N VAL A 353 6.65 -6.53 -6.42
CA VAL A 353 6.77 -7.86 -7.02
C VAL A 353 5.48 -8.63 -6.78
N PHE A 354 4.65 -8.77 -7.82
CA PHE A 354 3.38 -9.50 -7.75
C PHE A 354 3.58 -10.99 -7.42
N GLY A 355 2.58 -11.59 -6.76
CA GLY A 355 2.56 -13.02 -6.45
C GLY A 355 3.36 -13.47 -5.23
N LEU A 356 4.25 -12.65 -4.67
CA LEU A 356 5.09 -13.06 -3.51
C LEU A 356 4.30 -13.53 -2.27
N ASN A 357 3.07 -13.05 -2.10
CA ASN A 357 2.19 -13.43 -0.98
C ASN A 357 1.35 -14.69 -1.26
N ASN A 358 1.51 -15.37 -2.41
CA ASN A 358 0.71 -16.56 -2.74
C ASN A 358 1.22 -17.85 -2.09
N LEU A 359 2.53 -17.94 -1.81
CA LEU A 359 3.15 -19.02 -1.05
C LEU A 359 3.86 -18.41 0.17
N SER A 360 3.89 -19.13 1.28
CA SER A 360 4.59 -18.68 2.50
C SER A 360 6.08 -19.04 2.44
N ALA A 361 6.93 -18.23 3.08
CA ALA A 361 8.39 -18.34 3.02
C ALA A 361 8.99 -19.61 3.66
N ASP A 362 8.19 -20.37 4.40
CA ASP A 362 8.51 -21.67 4.99
C ASP A 362 8.19 -22.86 4.08
N GLN A 363 7.53 -22.64 2.92
CA GLN A 363 7.23 -23.69 1.95
C GLN A 363 8.47 -23.99 1.10
N GLU A 364 8.72 -25.28 0.82
CA GLU A 364 9.88 -25.75 0.05
C GLU A 364 9.97 -25.06 -1.32
N GLU A 365 8.83 -24.87 -1.97
CA GLU A 365 8.75 -24.29 -3.31
C GLU A 365 8.83 -22.76 -3.35
N PHE A 366 8.85 -22.09 -2.20
CA PHE A 366 8.85 -20.62 -2.13
C PHE A 366 9.99 -19.99 -2.93
N THR A 367 11.21 -20.53 -2.86
CA THR A 367 12.38 -19.97 -3.58
C THR A 367 12.20 -20.02 -5.10
N THR A 368 11.59 -21.09 -5.61
CA THR A 368 11.27 -21.28 -7.03
C THR A 368 10.17 -20.33 -7.48
N TRP A 369 9.15 -20.14 -6.63
CA TRP A 369 8.05 -19.20 -6.89
C TRP A 369 8.50 -17.73 -6.82
N GLU A 370 9.26 -17.34 -5.81
CA GLU A 370 9.87 -16.01 -5.70
C GLU A 370 10.73 -15.70 -6.94
N SER A 371 11.49 -16.68 -7.42
CA SER A 371 12.27 -16.56 -8.65
C SER A 371 11.38 -16.38 -9.88
N CYS A 372 10.26 -17.09 -9.97
CA CYS A 372 9.26 -16.91 -11.03
C CYS A 372 8.66 -15.51 -11.06
N CYS A 373 8.22 -14.99 -9.91
CA CYS A 373 7.67 -13.63 -9.79
C CYS A 373 8.68 -12.56 -10.22
N HIS A 374 9.94 -12.71 -9.83
CA HIS A 374 11.03 -11.83 -10.23
C HIS A 374 11.39 -11.95 -11.72
N LEU A 375 11.37 -13.16 -12.30
CA LEU A 375 11.59 -13.36 -13.73
C LEU A 375 10.47 -12.74 -14.57
N ALA A 376 9.21 -12.84 -14.15
CA ALA A 376 8.07 -12.24 -14.88
C ALA A 376 8.15 -10.71 -14.93
N LEU A 377 8.65 -10.09 -13.86
CA LEU A 377 8.97 -8.66 -13.80
C LEU A 377 10.14 -8.28 -14.73
N LEU A 378 11.21 -9.07 -14.75
CA LEU A 378 12.34 -8.80 -15.65
C LEU A 378 11.99 -9.00 -17.13
N GLU A 379 11.14 -9.97 -17.42
CA GLU A 379 10.68 -10.29 -18.76
C GLU A 379 9.71 -9.22 -19.31
N SER A 380 8.78 -8.71 -18.50
CA SER A 380 7.95 -7.57 -18.90
C SER A 380 8.78 -6.31 -19.16
N VAL A 381 9.84 -6.08 -18.37
CA VAL A 381 10.80 -4.99 -18.59
C VAL A 381 11.65 -5.21 -19.85
N ARG A 382 12.03 -6.46 -20.20
CA ARG A 382 12.65 -6.76 -21.50
C ARG A 382 11.73 -6.40 -22.65
N ILE A 383 10.46 -6.81 -22.59
CA ILE A 383 9.46 -6.53 -23.64
C ILE A 383 9.28 -5.00 -23.80
N LEU A 384 9.20 -4.26 -22.69
CA LEU A 384 9.20 -2.79 -22.71
C LEU A 384 10.46 -2.24 -23.42
N LEU A 385 11.66 -2.65 -22.99
CA LEU A 385 12.94 -2.19 -23.57
C LEU A 385 13.08 -2.49 -25.08
N ALA A 386 12.59 -3.66 -25.52
CA ALA A 386 12.62 -4.09 -26.92
C ALA A 386 11.59 -3.36 -27.80
N SER A 387 10.62 -2.63 -27.21
CA SER A 387 9.65 -1.85 -27.97
C SER A 387 10.33 -0.70 -28.71
N LYS A 388 10.06 -0.65 -30.02
CA LYS A 388 10.53 0.38 -30.96
C LYS A 388 9.74 1.68 -30.86
N GLU A 389 8.66 1.70 -30.07
CA GLU A 389 7.86 2.90 -29.88
C GLU A 389 8.60 3.93 -29.01
N GLU A 390 8.38 5.20 -29.33
CA GLU A 390 8.82 6.33 -28.52
C GLU A 390 7.79 6.58 -27.41
N TYR A 391 8.24 6.51 -26.16
CA TYR A 391 7.42 6.73 -24.97
C TYR A 391 8.24 7.42 -23.89
N ALA A 392 7.59 8.20 -23.02
CA ALA A 392 8.26 8.94 -21.94
C ALA A 392 8.82 8.05 -20.82
N LEU A 393 8.25 6.86 -20.62
CA LEU A 393 8.56 5.93 -19.52
C LEU A 393 10.04 5.50 -19.55
N SER A 394 10.85 6.20 -18.77
CA SER A 394 12.30 6.05 -18.72
C SER A 394 12.78 5.47 -17.40
N ASN A 395 11.90 5.32 -16.40
CA ASN A 395 12.27 4.85 -15.07
C ASN A 395 11.27 3.81 -14.56
N VAL A 396 11.74 2.58 -14.33
CA VAL A 396 10.97 1.55 -13.62
C VAL A 396 11.63 1.28 -12.27
N SER A 397 10.95 1.64 -11.20
CA SER A 397 11.35 1.36 -9.83
C SER A 397 10.55 0.18 -9.28
N VAL A 398 11.19 -0.61 -8.43
CA VAL A 398 10.59 -1.79 -7.79
C VAL A 398 10.91 -1.71 -6.31
N ASN A 399 9.85 -1.68 -5.51
CA ASN A 399 9.93 -1.43 -4.08
C ASN A 399 9.35 -2.57 -3.23
N SER A 400 10.02 -2.84 -2.11
CA SER A 400 9.48 -3.59 -0.98
C SER A 400 9.92 -2.93 0.34
N ILE A 401 9.13 -3.09 1.40
CA ILE A 401 9.46 -2.52 2.72
C ILE A 401 10.52 -3.36 3.47
N SER A 402 10.54 -4.68 3.25
CA SER A 402 11.34 -5.64 4.04
C SER A 402 12.72 -5.91 3.45
N GLN A 403 12.81 -6.01 2.11
CA GLN A 403 14.03 -6.35 1.39
C GLN A 403 14.16 -5.56 0.08
N VAL A 404 15.36 -5.54 -0.51
CA VAL A 404 15.55 -4.99 -1.86
C VAL A 404 15.02 -6.04 -2.86
N PRO A 405 14.12 -5.70 -3.79
CA PRO A 405 13.73 -6.64 -4.85
C PRO A 405 14.95 -7.11 -5.65
N LEU A 406 14.93 -8.36 -6.12
CA LEU A 406 16.08 -8.97 -6.83
C LEU A 406 17.41 -8.96 -6.05
N GLN A 407 17.44 -8.78 -4.72
CA GLN A 407 18.67 -8.54 -3.93
C GLN A 407 19.83 -9.49 -4.27
N THR A 408 19.57 -10.80 -4.36
CA THR A 408 20.58 -11.82 -4.68
C THR A 408 21.15 -11.64 -6.09
N ALA A 409 20.29 -11.43 -7.08
CA ALA A 409 20.69 -11.19 -8.47
C ALA A 409 21.45 -9.87 -8.63
N CYS A 410 20.96 -8.79 -8.02
CA CYS A 410 21.61 -7.49 -8.05
C CYS A 410 22.97 -7.53 -7.34
N ARG A 411 23.12 -8.22 -6.20
CA ARG A 411 24.43 -8.43 -5.53
C ARG A 411 25.45 -9.11 -6.44
N ALA A 412 25.04 -10.12 -7.21
CA ALA A 412 25.93 -10.79 -8.14
C ALA A 412 26.43 -9.89 -9.30
N LEU A 413 25.76 -8.77 -9.60
CA LEU A 413 26.26 -7.73 -10.53
C LEU A 413 27.32 -6.80 -9.92
N PHE A 414 27.48 -6.76 -8.59
CA PHE A 414 28.50 -5.93 -7.93
C PHE A 414 29.81 -6.67 -7.65
N LEU A 415 29.77 -8.00 -7.64
CA LEU A 415 30.87 -8.90 -7.27
C LEU A 415 31.59 -9.52 -8.47
N ASN A 416 31.10 -9.24 -9.69
CA ASN A 416 31.69 -9.59 -10.98
C ASN A 416 31.86 -8.31 -11.83
#